data_AF-A0AAN6URG4-F1
#
_entry.id   AF-A0AAN6URG4-F1
#
_cell.length_a   1.000
_cell.length_b   1.000
_cell.length_c   1.000
_cell.angle_alpha   90.00
_cell.angle_beta   90.00
_cell.angle_gamma   90.00
#
_symmetry.space_group_name_H-M   'P 1'
#
loop_
_entity.id
_entity.type
_entity.pdbx_description
1 polymer ?
#
loop_
_entity_poly.entity_id
_entity_poly.type
_entity_poly.pdbx_seq_one_letter_code
_entity_poly.pdbx_strand_id
1 'polypeptide(L)'
;VTEFTLLHLRSPPLQDNSELAAALTTAMRAPDAWHAARFPSPPPAAAAPSAVWFEQADDPSRIMATARWASAAAHGEWVRSEES
;
A
#
# COMPACT_ATOMS: atom_id res chain seq x y z
N VAL A 1 -1.05 -12.55 5.67
CA VAL A 1 0.20 -11.90 6.11
C VAL A 1 -0.02 -10.39 6.00
N THR A 2 0.49 -9.61 6.95
CA THR A 2 0.41 -8.15 6.90
C THR A 2 1.82 -7.61 6.74
N GLU A 3 2.02 -6.81 5.71
CA GLU A 3 3.23 -6.04 5.47
C GLU A 3 3.12 -4.67 6.13
N PHE A 4 4.24 -4.19 6.66
CA PHE A 4 4.39 -2.85 7.21
C PHE A 4 5.60 -2.20 6.56
N THR A 5 5.40 -1.02 5.97
CA THR A 5 6.45 -0.24 5.34
C THR A 5 6.50 1.15 5.97
N LEU A 6 7.66 1.52 6.49
CA LEU A 6 7.94 2.85 7.01
C LEU A 6 8.68 3.67 5.96
N LEU A 7 8.06 4.76 5.52
CA LEU A 7 8.67 5.72 4.60
C LEU A 7 9.10 6.95 5.39
N HIS A 8 10.34 7.39 5.17
CA HIS A 8 10.88 8.63 5.73
C HIS A 8 10.96 9.68 4.62
N LEU A 9 10.18 10.75 4.76
CA LEU A 9 10.18 11.89 3.87
C LEU A 9 11.36 12.81 4.14
N ARG A 10 12.08 13.17 3.07
CA ARG A 10 13.19 14.15 3.15
C ARG A 10 12.69 15.60 3.29
N SER A 11 11.43 15.86 2.93
CA SER A 11 10.81 17.19 2.96
C SER A 11 9.37 17.10 3.47
N PRO A 12 9.16 17.07 4.80
CA PRO A 12 7.83 17.10 5.43
C PRO A 12 7.27 18.53 5.58
N PRO A 13 5.97 18.70 5.88
CA PRO A 13 4.93 17.66 6.03
C PRO A 13 4.25 17.28 4.70
N LEU A 14 3.57 16.13 4.68
CA LEU A 14 2.85 15.62 3.50
C LEU A 14 1.66 16.52 3.10
N GLN A 15 1.10 17.23 4.08
CA GLN A 15 0.02 18.20 3.90
C GLN A 15 0.36 19.29 2.87
N ASP A 16 1.63 19.66 2.79
CA ASP A 16 2.14 20.66 1.84
C ASP A 16 2.51 20.04 0.47
N ASN A 17 2.36 18.71 0.33
CA ASN A 17 2.70 17.94 -0.86
C ASN A 17 1.51 17.06 -1.31
N SER A 18 0.47 17.72 -1.82
CA SER A 18 -0.76 17.07 -2.30
C SER A 18 -0.51 16.07 -3.44
N GLU A 19 0.52 16.30 -4.26
CA GLU A 19 0.93 15.37 -5.32
C GLU A 19 1.44 14.05 -4.75
N LEU A 20 2.29 14.09 -3.72
CA LEU A 20 2.76 12.90 -3.02
C LEU A 20 1.61 12.16 -2.33
N ALA A 21 0.70 12.88 -1.68
CA ALA A 21 -0.49 12.28 -1.06
C ALA A 21 -1.36 11.54 -2.08
N ALA A 22 -1.57 12.15 -3.25
CA ALA A 22 -2.31 11.55 -4.35
C ALA A 22 -1.58 10.34 -4.94
N ALA A 23 -0.25 10.41 -5.10
CA ALA A 23 0.57 9.31 -5.57
C ALA A 23 0.51 8.10 -4.62
N LEU A 24 0.64 8.32 -3.31
CA LEU A 24 0.51 7.27 -2.30
C LEU A 24 -0.87 6.64 -2.32
N THR A 25 -1.91 7.46 -2.37
CA THR A 25 -3.31 6.98 -2.44
C THR A 25 -3.57 6.17 -3.70
N THR A 26 -2.95 6.56 -4.82
CA THR A 26 -3.03 5.80 -6.08
C THR A 26 -2.28 4.47 -5.97
N ALA A 27 -1.06 4.50 -5.40
CA ALA A 27 -0.24 3.30 -5.19
C ALA A 27 -0.93 2.24 -4.32
N MET A 28 -1.74 2.64 -3.32
CA MET A 28 -2.49 1.69 -2.49
C MET A 28 -3.51 0.84 -3.28
N ARG A 29 -3.88 1.24 -4.50
CA ARG A 29 -4.79 0.47 -5.35
C ARG A 29 -4.08 -0.57 -6.21
N ALA A 30 -2.77 -0.44 -6.39
CA ALA A 30 -2.01 -1.30 -7.29
C ALA A 30 -2.00 -2.77 -6.83
N PRO A 31 -1.82 -3.09 -5.52
CA PRO A 31 -1.94 -4.45 -5.02
C PRO A 31 -3.30 -5.10 -5.29
N ASP A 32 -4.39 -4.35 -5.07
CA ASP A 32 -5.76 -4.83 -5.31
C ASP A 32 -6.01 -5.11 -6.79
N ALA A 33 -5.59 -4.20 -7.67
CA ALA A 33 -5.72 -4.36 -9.11
C ALA A 33 -4.93 -5.56 -9.63
N TRP A 34 -3.69 -5.72 -9.17
CA TRP A 34 -2.84 -6.86 -9.51
C TRP A 34 -3.42 -8.18 -9.04
N HIS A 35 -3.93 -8.22 -7.81
CA HIS A 35 -4.53 -9.42 -7.24
C HIS A 35 -5.82 -9.80 -7.99
N ALA A 36 -6.68 -8.82 -8.30
CA ALA A 36 -7.92 -9.06 -9.07
C ALA A 36 -7.63 -9.59 -10.48
N ALA A 37 -6.58 -9.11 -11.14
CA ALA A 37 -6.18 -9.57 -12.48
C ALA A 37 -5.64 -11.00 -12.49
N ARG A 38 -4.96 -11.43 -11.41
CA ARG A 38 -4.30 -12.75 -11.34
C ARG A 38 -5.12 -13.82 -10.63
N PHE A 39 -6.01 -13.44 -9.72
CA PHE A 39 -6.83 -14.33 -8.92
C PHE A 39 -8.32 -13.97 -9.04
N PRO A 40 -8.99 -14.34 -10.15
CA PRO A 40 -10.36 -13.92 -10.46
C PRO A 40 -11.44 -14.53 -9.53
N SER A 41 -11.07 -15.45 -8.64
CA SER A 41 -11.93 -15.91 -7.55
C SER A 41 -11.56 -15.18 -6.26
N PRO A 42 -12.22 -14.06 -5.92
CA PRO A 42 -11.87 -13.31 -4.72
C PRO A 42 -12.19 -14.14 -3.47
N PRO A 43 -11.33 -14.12 -2.43
CA PRO A 43 -11.72 -14.66 -1.14
C PRO A 43 -12.95 -13.89 -0.61
N PRO A 44 -13.86 -14.54 0.15
CA PRO A 44 -15.17 -13.99 0.53
C PRO A 44 -15.15 -12.73 1.42
N ALA A 45 -13.98 -12.15 1.71
CA ALA A 45 -13.77 -10.99 2.56
C ALA A 45 -13.32 -9.73 1.79
N ALA A 46 -13.69 -9.60 0.52
CA ALA A 46 -13.29 -8.50 -0.38
C ALA A 46 -14.01 -7.16 -0.12
N ALA A 47 -14.19 -6.75 1.14
CA ALA A 47 -14.86 -5.48 1.49
C ALA A 47 -13.91 -4.39 2.01
N ALA A 48 -12.67 -4.74 2.37
CA ALA A 48 -11.68 -3.77 2.86
C ALA A 48 -10.51 -3.64 1.86
N PRO A 49 -9.97 -2.42 1.65
CA PRO A 49 -8.78 -2.23 0.80
C PRO A 49 -7.63 -3.10 1.33
N SER A 50 -6.90 -3.76 0.43
CA SER A 50 -5.75 -4.57 0.88
C SER A 50 -4.63 -3.68 1.39
N ALA A 51 -4.54 -2.42 0.94
CA ALA A 51 -3.49 -1.49 1.38
C ALA A 51 -4.02 -0.11 1.81
N VAL A 52 -3.38 0.46 2.83
CA VAL A 52 -3.67 1.80 3.38
C VAL A 52 -2.39 2.46 3.88
N TRP A 53 -2.37 3.79 3.93
CA TRP A 53 -1.26 4.56 4.49
C TRP A 53 -1.73 5.55 5.58
N PHE A 54 -0.83 5.87 6.50
CA PHE A 54 -1.05 6.77 7.64
C PHE A 54 0.16 7.69 7.81
N GLU A 55 -0.07 8.97 8.04
CA GLU A 55 0.95 9.90 8.55
C GLU A 55 1.09 9.72 10.07
N GLN A 56 2.32 9.70 10.60
CA GLN A 56 2.52 9.62 12.05
C GLN A 56 2.23 10.97 12.70
N ALA A 57 1.34 10.99 13.70
CA ALA A 57 0.94 12.21 14.40
C ALA A 57 2.11 12.92 15.11
N ASP A 58 3.05 12.16 15.69
CA ASP A 58 4.20 12.70 16.42
C ASP A 58 5.36 13.13 15.50
N ASP A 59 5.41 12.61 14.27
CA ASP A 59 6.47 12.89 13.30
C ASP A 59 5.92 12.81 11.85
N PRO A 60 5.46 13.93 11.28
CA PRO A 60 4.87 13.97 9.94
C PRO A 60 5.89 13.72 8.82
N SER A 61 7.16 13.52 9.13
CA SER A 61 8.15 12.99 8.18
C SER A 61 8.02 11.48 7.96
N ARG A 62 7.19 10.80 8.76
CA ARG A 62 7.04 9.35 8.70
C ARG A 62 5.66 8.95 8.25
N ILE A 63 5.64 8.05 7.28
CA ILE A 63 4.43 7.42 6.78
C ILE A 63 4.53 5.92 7.06
N MET A 64 3.45 5.35 7.60
CA MET A 64 3.25 3.92 7.66
C MET A 64 2.33 3.51 6.51
N ALA A 65 2.79 2.64 5.61
CA ALA A 65 1.93 1.93 4.68
C ALA A 65 1.75 0.49 5.15
N THR A 66 0.55 -0.05 5.01
CA THR A 66 0.23 -1.44 5.35
C THR A 66 -0.42 -2.10 4.16
N ALA A 67 -0.10 -3.38 3.93
CA ALA A 67 -0.75 -4.19 2.91
C ALA A 67 -1.06 -5.60 3.44
N ARG A 68 -2.23 -6.12 3.09
CA ARG A 68 -2.70 -7.45 3.47
C ARG A 68 -2.56 -8.40 2.29
N TRP A 69 -1.80 -9.45 2.53
CA TRP A 69 -1.53 -10.49 1.55
C TRP A 69 -2.14 -11.82 1.98
N ALA A 70 -2.63 -12.61 1.01
CA ALA A 70 -3.13 -13.96 1.27
C ALA A 70 -2.05 -14.87 1.88
N SER A 71 -0.80 -14.72 1.42
CA SER A 71 0.38 -15.44 1.91
C SER A 71 1.65 -14.61 1.69
N ALA A 72 2.76 -15.00 2.33
CA ALA A 72 4.07 -14.38 2.05
C ALA A 72 4.55 -14.66 0.61
N ALA A 73 4.17 -15.80 0.03
CA ALA A 73 4.47 -16.12 -1.36
C ALA A 73 3.75 -15.15 -2.33
N ALA A 74 2.48 -14.85 -2.08
CA ALA A 74 1.72 -13.89 -2.88
C ALA A 74 2.31 -12.46 -2.81
N HIS A 75 2.77 -12.03 -1.63
CA HIS A 75 3.54 -10.78 -1.50
C HIS A 75 4.83 -10.81 -2.32
N GLY A 76 5.58 -11.92 -2.26
CA GLY A 76 6.79 -12.07 -3.06
C GLY A 76 6.55 -12.09 -4.57
N GLU A 77 5.40 -12.58 -5.04
CA GLU A 77 5.00 -12.50 -6.44
C GLU A 77 4.67 -11.08 -6.86
N TRP A 78 3.97 -10.33 -6.00
CA TRP A 78 3.72 -8.90 -6.20
C TRP A 78 5.02 -8.09 -6.34
N VAL A 79 5.95 -8.23 -5.39
CA VAL A 79 7.23 -7.49 -5.39
C VAL A 79 8.09 -7.74 -6.65
N ARG A 80 7.85 -8.85 -7.36
CA ARG A 80 8.57 -9.17 -8.60
C ARG A 80 7.82 -8.74 -9.87
N SER A 81 6.62 -8.19 -9.74
CA SER A 81 5.80 -7.79 -10.87
C SER A 81 6.15 -6.37 -11.33
N GLU A 82 5.75 -6.00 -12.55
CA GLU A 82 6.06 -4.68 -13.11
C GLU A 82 5.23 -3.56 -12.46
N GLU A 83 4.13 -3.94 -11.81
CA GLU A 83 3.18 -3.05 -11.16
C GLU A 83 3.61 -2.59 -9.75
N SER A 84 4.66 -3.20 -9.16
CA SER A 84 5.12 -2.94 -7.78
C SER A 84 5.99 -1.70 -7.63
#